data_AF-A0A350XX76-F1
#
_entry.id   AF-A0A350XX76-F1
#
_cell.length_a   1.000
_cell.length_b   1.000
_cell.length_c   1.000
_cell.angle_alpha   90.00
_cell.angle_beta   90.00
_cell.angle_gamma   90.00
#
_symmetry.space_group_name_H-M   'P 1'
#
loop_
_entity.id
_entity.type
_entity.pdbx_description
1 polymer ?
#
loop_
_entity_poly.entity_id
_entity_poly.type
_entity_poly.pdbx_seq_one_letter_code
_entity_poly.pdbx_strand_id
1 'polypeptide(L)'
;MKKNSLIKRIALVFLSITMIICCIPFTASAASANEKTIFEFCIKELKLNTAGACGVLANIEAESDFNPNLYGDGGYSYGICQWNSGRFDNLKRFCNNNGYDWKTLKGQLYFLKYELTNNKSDTGYILDKLKNVPNTAQGSYTAGYDWCYYFERPANKAAKSESRGYNAQKYYWPEFKNYTVPTESKPTPAPSYKLGDVNSDGKINSLDALEILRYSTGAVKFTANQLKAADLDRDGKVNSGDALIVLSISTGKTSTAAY
;
A
#
# COMPACT_ATOMS: atom_id res chain seq x y z
N MET A 1 11.54 17.17 75.53
CA MET A 1 10.07 17.41 75.50
C MET A 1 9.73 18.28 74.30
N LYS A 2 8.83 17.79 73.41
CA LYS A 2 7.92 18.53 72.47
C LYS A 2 8.56 19.50 71.45
N LYS A 3 8.15 19.60 70.17
CA LYS A 3 7.14 18.95 69.31
C LYS A 3 7.43 19.42 67.85
N ASN A 4 7.13 18.56 66.87
CA ASN A 4 7.13 18.83 65.42
C ASN A 4 6.28 20.04 64.97
N SER A 5 6.66 20.67 63.84
CA SER A 5 5.74 21.21 62.81
C SER A 5 6.55 21.67 61.58
N LEU A 6 6.56 20.97 60.42
CA LEU A 6 5.61 20.98 59.29
C LEU A 6 5.90 22.07 58.21
N ILE A 7 5.91 21.64 56.92
CA ILE A 7 5.51 22.38 55.68
C ILE A 7 6.61 22.95 54.70
N LYS A 8 6.84 22.17 53.62
CA LYS A 8 6.73 22.43 52.15
C LYS A 8 7.53 23.54 51.39
N ARG A 9 8.00 23.10 50.19
CA ARG A 9 8.14 23.76 48.85
C ARG A 9 9.44 24.54 48.58
N ILE A 10 9.98 24.70 47.36
CA ILE A 10 9.96 24.07 46.01
C ILE A 10 11.11 24.75 45.23
N ALA A 11 11.79 24.01 44.34
CA ALA A 11 12.52 24.37 43.11
C ALA A 11 13.67 25.41 43.10
N LEU A 12 14.79 25.04 42.44
CA LEU A 12 15.08 25.39 41.03
C LEU A 12 16.45 24.76 40.64
N VAL A 13 16.52 23.96 39.58
CA VAL A 13 17.79 23.64 38.92
C VAL A 13 17.61 23.96 37.43
N PHE A 14 18.28 25.02 36.99
CA PHE A 14 18.48 25.31 35.58
C PHE A 14 19.61 24.43 35.06
N LEU A 15 19.32 23.54 34.11
CA LEU A 15 20.34 22.95 33.25
C LEU A 15 20.09 23.44 31.83
N SER A 16 20.85 24.47 31.44
CA SER A 16 20.86 25.03 30.10
C SER A 16 21.53 24.05 29.14
N ILE A 17 20.73 23.36 28.33
CA ILE A 17 21.22 22.67 27.13
C ILE A 17 21.26 23.71 26.01
N THR A 18 22.46 24.14 25.66
CA THR A 18 22.71 24.91 24.44
C THR A 18 22.39 24.03 23.23
N MET A 19 21.25 24.32 22.61
CA MET A 19 20.83 23.72 21.35
C MET A 19 21.74 24.25 20.24
N ILE A 20 22.74 23.46 19.86
CA ILE A 20 23.47 23.66 18.60
C ILE A 20 22.47 23.35 17.49
N ILE A 21 21.78 24.38 17.02
CA ILE A 21 20.99 24.34 15.79
C ILE A 21 22.01 24.27 14.66
N CYS A 22 22.41 23.05 14.32
CA CYS A 22 23.00 22.77 13.04
C CYS A 22 21.91 23.04 11.99
N CYS A 23 22.07 24.11 11.21
CA CYS A 23 21.29 24.34 10.00
C CYS A 23 21.61 23.23 8.99
N ILE A 24 21.07 22.04 9.21
CA ILE A 24 20.94 21.03 8.17
C ILE A 24 19.78 21.53 7.32
N PRO A 25 19.96 21.79 6.02
CA PRO A 25 18.81 21.94 5.14
C PRO A 25 17.94 20.70 5.34
N PHE A 26 16.69 20.92 5.76
CA PHE A 26 15.67 19.87 5.85
C PHE A 26 15.41 19.39 4.42
N THR A 27 16.25 18.47 3.95
CA THR A 27 15.92 17.68 2.77
C THR A 27 14.76 16.82 3.19
N ALA A 28 13.59 17.01 2.57
CA ALA A 28 12.45 16.12 2.75
C ALA A 28 12.97 14.68 2.69
N SER A 29 12.83 13.94 3.79
CA SER A 29 13.10 12.50 3.78
C SER A 29 12.31 11.92 2.63
N ALA A 30 12.94 11.12 1.77
CA ALA A 30 12.17 10.47 0.71
C ALA A 30 11.13 9.56 1.39
N ALA A 31 9.84 9.86 1.23
CA ALA A 31 8.75 8.99 1.69
C ALA A 31 9.04 7.52 1.37
N SER A 32 8.70 6.64 2.32
CA SER A 32 8.89 5.20 2.13
C SER A 32 8.09 4.68 0.92
N ALA A 33 8.50 3.57 0.32
CA ALA A 33 7.78 3.01 -0.82
C ALA A 33 6.30 2.66 -0.48
N ASN A 34 6.05 2.19 0.75
CA ASN A 34 4.71 1.89 1.23
C ASN A 34 3.88 3.16 1.43
N GLU A 35 4.46 4.19 2.04
CA GLU A 35 3.81 5.48 2.25
C GLU A 35 3.34 6.10 0.93
N LYS A 36 4.20 6.15 -0.09
CA LYS A 36 3.82 6.62 -1.44
C LYS A 36 2.70 5.76 -2.04
N THR A 37 2.80 4.44 -1.92
CA THR A 37 1.77 3.51 -2.42
C THR A 37 0.41 3.77 -1.75
N ILE A 38 0.40 3.99 -0.44
CA ILE A 38 -0.81 4.28 0.34
C ILE A 38 -1.39 5.65 -0.06
N PHE A 39 -0.54 6.67 -0.18
CA PHE A 39 -0.95 7.99 -0.63
C PHE A 39 -1.65 7.92 -1.99
N GLU A 40 -1.01 7.25 -2.96
CA GLU A 40 -1.56 7.09 -4.29
C GLU A 40 -2.88 6.30 -4.29
N PHE A 41 -2.98 5.25 -3.48
CA PHE A 41 -4.22 4.51 -3.30
C PHE A 41 -5.34 5.41 -2.74
N CYS A 42 -5.02 6.28 -1.77
CA CYS A 42 -5.99 7.24 -1.22
C CYS A 42 -6.53 8.19 -2.30
N ILE A 43 -5.67 8.70 -3.18
CA ILE A 43 -6.09 9.57 -4.28
C ILE A 43 -6.87 8.79 -5.34
N LYS A 44 -6.30 7.69 -5.84
CA LYS A 44 -6.83 6.95 -7.01
C LYS A 44 -8.05 6.12 -6.66
N GLU A 45 -8.03 5.40 -5.54
CA GLU A 45 -9.02 4.37 -5.22
C GLU A 45 -10.06 4.85 -4.21
N LEU A 46 -9.64 5.64 -3.20
CA LEU A 46 -10.56 6.23 -2.22
C LEU A 46 -11.15 7.57 -2.68
N LYS A 47 -10.62 8.16 -3.76
CA LYS A 47 -11.04 9.46 -4.32
C LYS A 47 -10.91 10.61 -3.31
N LEU A 48 -9.87 10.57 -2.49
CA LEU A 48 -9.53 11.66 -1.58
C LEU A 48 -8.74 12.74 -2.32
N ASN A 49 -8.80 13.97 -1.81
CA ASN A 49 -7.83 15.00 -2.17
C ASN A 49 -6.52 14.81 -1.37
N THR A 50 -5.49 15.58 -1.70
CA THR A 50 -4.18 15.51 -1.03
C THR A 50 -4.29 15.68 0.48
N ALA A 51 -5.13 16.61 0.95
CA ALA A 51 -5.35 16.84 2.38
C ALA A 51 -5.92 15.61 3.08
N GLY A 52 -6.98 15.01 2.52
CA GLY A 52 -7.56 13.77 3.01
C GLY A 52 -6.56 12.62 3.07
N ALA A 53 -5.77 12.43 2.00
CA ALA A 53 -4.74 11.39 1.94
C ALA A 53 -3.63 11.59 2.98
N CYS A 54 -3.17 12.84 3.20
CA CYS A 54 -2.20 13.15 4.26
C CYS A 54 -2.73 12.79 5.67
N GLY A 55 -4.03 12.98 5.90
CA GLY A 55 -4.66 12.56 7.15
C GLY A 55 -4.64 11.05 7.38
N VAL A 56 -4.82 10.27 6.32
CA VAL A 56 -4.72 8.80 6.36
C VAL A 56 -3.28 8.36 6.66
N LEU A 57 -2.28 8.94 5.98
CA LEU A 57 -0.86 8.61 6.20
C LEU A 57 -0.44 8.82 7.64
N ALA A 58 -0.78 9.97 8.23
CA ALA A 58 -0.44 10.30 9.61
C ALA A 58 -0.99 9.30 10.64
N ASN A 59 -2.08 8.62 10.31
CA ASN A 59 -2.65 7.59 11.17
C ASN A 59 -1.99 6.24 10.93
N ILE A 60 -1.80 5.84 9.68
CA ILE A 60 -1.13 4.57 9.36
C ILE A 60 0.31 4.53 9.89
N GLU A 61 1.04 5.65 9.82
CA GLU A 61 2.35 5.78 10.48
C GLU A 61 2.24 5.51 11.97
N ALA A 62 1.29 6.17 12.64
CA ALA A 62 1.13 6.04 14.09
C ALA A 62 0.64 4.66 14.55
N GLU A 63 -0.05 3.92 13.68
CA GLU A 63 -0.48 2.54 13.95
C GLU A 63 0.62 1.53 13.67
N SER A 64 1.41 1.73 12.61
CA SER A 64 2.23 0.65 12.06
C SER A 64 3.58 1.03 11.48
N ASP A 65 3.92 2.31 11.43
CA ASP A 65 5.05 2.82 10.66
C ASP A 65 5.03 2.30 9.21
N PHE A 66 3.83 2.26 8.61
CA PHE A 66 3.57 1.73 7.27
C PHE A 66 3.92 0.24 7.07
N ASN A 67 4.07 -0.53 8.14
CA ASN A 67 4.42 -1.95 8.08
C ASN A 67 3.17 -2.84 7.96
N PRO A 68 2.92 -3.50 6.80
CA PRO A 68 1.78 -4.38 6.63
C PRO A 68 1.89 -5.69 7.43
N ASN A 69 3.05 -6.01 7.99
CA ASN A 69 3.29 -7.25 8.73
C ASN A 69 3.37 -7.06 10.26
N LEU A 70 3.01 -5.87 10.75
CA LEU A 70 3.08 -5.59 12.18
C LEU A 70 1.97 -6.31 12.94
N TYR A 71 2.35 -7.15 13.91
CA TYR A 71 1.45 -7.66 14.94
C TYR A 71 1.44 -6.72 16.14
N GLY A 72 0.24 -6.40 16.61
CA GLY A 72 0.00 -5.64 17.85
C GLY A 72 -0.78 -6.45 18.88
N ASP A 73 -0.90 -5.88 20.09
CA ASP A 73 -1.73 -6.41 21.18
C ASP A 73 -1.51 -7.91 21.46
N GLY A 74 -0.26 -8.37 21.53
CA GLY A 74 0.02 -9.80 21.78
C GLY A 74 -0.42 -10.75 20.66
N GLY A 75 -0.65 -10.23 19.45
CA GLY A 75 -1.06 -11.00 18.26
C GLY A 75 -2.51 -10.81 17.84
N TYR A 76 -3.29 -9.99 18.55
CA TYR A 76 -4.70 -9.75 18.27
C TYR A 76 -4.97 -8.60 17.29
N SER A 77 -3.96 -7.77 17.00
CA SER A 77 -4.02 -6.69 16.01
C SER A 77 -3.02 -6.91 14.87
N TYR A 78 -3.35 -6.46 13.67
CA TYR A 78 -2.47 -6.66 12.50
C TYR A 78 -2.49 -5.53 11.47
N GLY A 79 -1.33 -5.31 10.84
CA GLY A 79 -1.19 -4.57 9.60
C GLY A 79 -1.27 -3.06 9.72
N ILE A 80 -1.44 -2.40 8.57
CA ILE A 80 -1.25 -0.95 8.42
C ILE A 80 -2.21 -0.09 9.26
N CYS A 81 -3.38 -0.63 9.61
CA CYS A 81 -4.38 0.04 10.44
C CYS A 81 -4.56 -0.64 11.80
N GLN A 82 -3.66 -1.57 12.17
CA GLN A 82 -3.74 -2.38 13.39
C GLN A 82 -5.16 -2.91 13.66
N TRP A 83 -5.80 -3.50 12.63
CA TRP A 83 -7.14 -4.05 12.77
C TRP A 83 -7.16 -5.07 13.90
N ASN A 84 -7.99 -4.85 14.92
CA ASN A 84 -8.04 -5.67 16.13
C ASN A 84 -9.18 -6.70 16.06
N SER A 85 -8.93 -7.91 16.58
CA SER A 85 -9.94 -8.95 16.81
C SER A 85 -10.81 -9.23 15.58
N GLY A 86 -12.13 -9.01 15.65
CA GLY A 86 -13.05 -9.29 14.55
C GLY A 86 -12.73 -8.51 13.27
N ARG A 87 -12.15 -7.31 13.36
CA ARG A 87 -11.71 -6.56 12.16
C ARG A 87 -10.52 -7.25 11.48
N PHE A 88 -9.62 -7.86 12.26
CA PHE A 88 -8.55 -8.68 11.70
C PHE A 88 -9.07 -9.95 11.02
N ASP A 89 -10.06 -10.62 11.62
CA ASP A 89 -10.72 -11.77 11.00
C ASP A 89 -11.45 -11.39 9.70
N ASN A 90 -12.06 -10.21 9.68
CA ASN A 90 -12.69 -9.64 8.48
C ASN A 90 -11.66 -9.37 7.38
N LEU A 91 -10.49 -8.83 7.71
CA LEU A 91 -9.38 -8.65 6.77
C LEU A 91 -9.00 -9.99 6.12
N LYS A 92 -8.69 -11.00 6.93
CA LYS A 92 -8.31 -12.34 6.44
C LYS A 92 -9.39 -12.92 5.52
N ARG A 93 -10.66 -12.86 5.94
CA ARG A 93 -11.79 -13.38 5.17
C ARG A 93 -12.00 -12.62 3.86
N PHE A 94 -11.95 -11.28 3.89
CA PHE A 94 -12.07 -10.46 2.69
C PHE A 94 -10.98 -10.81 1.68
N CYS A 95 -9.72 -10.89 2.12
CA CYS A 95 -8.62 -11.21 1.24
C CYS A 95 -8.76 -12.60 0.62
N ASN A 96 -9.06 -13.62 1.43
CA ASN A 96 -9.26 -15.00 0.95
C ASN A 96 -10.40 -15.08 -0.10
N ASN A 97 -11.51 -14.38 0.12
CA ASN A 97 -12.66 -14.42 -0.79
C ASN A 97 -12.45 -13.64 -2.10
N ASN A 98 -11.47 -12.73 -2.14
CA ASN A 98 -11.26 -11.82 -3.28
C ASN A 98 -9.90 -12.02 -3.96
N GLY A 99 -9.20 -13.14 -3.67
CA GLY A 99 -7.92 -13.46 -4.29
C GLY A 99 -6.76 -12.53 -3.90
N TYR A 100 -6.83 -11.93 -2.71
CA TYR A 100 -5.76 -11.13 -2.14
C TYR A 100 -5.03 -11.89 -1.02
N ASP A 101 -3.78 -11.51 -0.76
CA ASP A 101 -3.05 -11.92 0.44
C ASP A 101 -3.14 -10.81 1.49
N TRP A 102 -3.69 -11.13 2.66
CA TRP A 102 -3.89 -10.21 3.78
C TRP A 102 -2.57 -9.74 4.41
N LYS A 103 -1.45 -10.41 4.16
CA LYS A 103 -0.11 -9.97 4.60
C LYS A 103 0.47 -8.88 3.70
N THR A 104 -0.05 -8.73 2.48
CA THR A 104 0.45 -7.74 1.52
C THR A 104 -0.22 -6.39 1.73
N LEU A 105 0.53 -5.32 1.45
CA LEU A 105 -0.01 -3.95 1.45
C LEU A 105 -1.23 -3.83 0.52
N LYS A 106 -1.18 -4.46 -0.66
CA LYS A 106 -2.30 -4.47 -1.61
C LYS A 106 -3.57 -5.06 -1.00
N GLY A 107 -3.49 -6.24 -0.40
CA GLY A 107 -4.66 -6.88 0.22
C GLY A 107 -5.28 -6.01 1.32
N GLN A 108 -4.43 -5.41 2.16
CA GLN A 108 -4.86 -4.52 3.25
C GLN A 108 -5.49 -3.23 2.74
N LEU A 109 -4.94 -2.60 1.69
CA LEU A 109 -5.51 -1.41 1.09
C LEU A 109 -6.89 -1.66 0.47
N TYR A 110 -7.08 -2.79 -0.22
CA TYR A 110 -8.39 -3.13 -0.77
C TYR A 110 -9.39 -3.54 0.32
N PHE A 111 -8.94 -4.16 1.41
CA PHE A 111 -9.80 -4.36 2.58
C PHE A 111 -10.19 -3.03 3.23
N LEU A 112 -9.24 -2.09 3.40
CA LEU A 112 -9.51 -0.75 3.92
C LEU A 112 -10.59 -0.06 3.08
N LYS A 113 -10.46 -0.07 1.75
CA LYS A 113 -11.49 0.45 0.84
C LYS A 113 -12.85 -0.22 1.05
N TYR A 114 -12.87 -1.55 1.14
CA TYR A 114 -14.09 -2.32 1.39
C TYR A 114 -14.76 -1.92 2.72
N GLU A 115 -13.99 -1.87 3.81
CA GLU A 115 -14.45 -1.55 5.15
C GLU A 115 -15.04 -0.14 5.21
N LEU A 116 -14.29 0.84 4.69
CA LEU A 116 -14.72 2.24 4.61
C LEU A 116 -15.98 2.45 3.77
N THR A 117 -16.24 1.58 2.78
CA THR A 117 -17.38 1.71 1.87
C THR A 117 -18.62 0.98 2.38
N ASN A 118 -18.45 -0.21 2.95
CA ASN A 118 -19.55 -1.11 3.30
C ASN A 118 -19.91 -1.07 4.79
N ASN A 119 -18.96 -0.69 5.66
CA ASN A 119 -19.17 -0.61 7.11
C ASN A 119 -19.16 0.86 7.57
N LYS A 120 -19.87 1.73 6.83
CA LYS A 120 -19.84 3.19 7.06
C LYS A 120 -20.23 3.58 8.48
N SER A 121 -21.26 2.95 9.05
CA SER A 121 -21.69 3.25 10.42
C SER A 121 -20.63 2.89 11.45
N ASP A 122 -20.01 1.72 11.31
CA ASP A 122 -18.94 1.24 12.20
C ASP A 122 -17.67 2.11 12.11
N THR A 123 -17.32 2.54 10.90
CA THR A 123 -16.19 3.44 10.62
C THR A 123 -16.52 4.93 10.81
N GLY A 124 -17.70 5.27 11.34
CA GLY A 124 -18.10 6.65 11.61
C GLY A 124 -18.20 7.56 10.39
N TYR A 125 -18.49 6.99 9.21
CA TYR A 125 -18.58 7.68 7.92
C TYR A 125 -17.29 8.42 7.54
N ILE A 126 -16.14 7.93 8.03
CA ILE A 126 -14.86 8.64 7.91
C ILE A 126 -14.50 8.94 6.45
N LEU A 127 -14.72 8.01 5.52
CA LEU A 127 -14.43 8.23 4.10
C LEU A 127 -15.20 9.42 3.52
N ASP A 128 -16.47 9.58 3.90
CA ASP A 128 -17.30 10.70 3.44
C ASP A 128 -16.80 12.02 4.08
N LYS A 129 -16.39 12.01 5.35
CA LYS A 129 -15.77 13.18 6.00
C LYS A 129 -14.47 13.59 5.29
N LEU A 130 -13.60 12.64 5.00
CA LEU A 130 -12.32 12.87 4.34
C LEU A 130 -12.48 13.41 2.91
N LYS A 131 -13.50 12.97 2.17
CA LYS A 131 -13.78 13.51 0.82
C LYS A 131 -14.20 14.99 0.84
N ASN A 132 -14.72 15.47 1.96
CA ASN A 132 -15.27 16.82 2.11
C ASN A 132 -14.32 17.81 2.78
N VAL A 133 -13.11 17.39 3.21
CA VAL A 133 -12.13 18.35 3.76
C VAL A 133 -11.60 19.27 2.65
N PRO A 134 -11.34 20.56 2.94
CA PRO A 134 -10.72 21.45 1.96
C PRO A 134 -9.31 20.98 1.62
N ASN A 135 -8.87 21.09 0.37
CA ASN A 135 -7.52 20.68 -0.03
C ASN A 135 -6.45 21.70 0.41
N THR A 136 -6.21 21.78 1.72
CA THR A 136 -5.33 22.75 2.38
C THR A 136 -4.60 22.09 3.55
N ALA A 137 -3.58 22.77 4.10
CA ALA A 137 -2.89 22.33 5.31
C ALA A 137 -3.84 22.15 6.51
N GLN A 138 -4.87 22.98 6.63
CA GLN A 138 -5.86 22.82 7.70
C GLN A 138 -6.80 21.65 7.42
N GLY A 139 -7.13 21.38 6.15
CA GLY A 139 -7.88 20.20 5.77
C GLY A 139 -7.15 18.90 6.09
N SER A 140 -5.81 18.86 5.94
CA SER A 140 -5.04 17.67 6.32
C SER A 140 -5.01 17.47 7.83
N TYR A 141 -4.95 18.55 8.61
CA TYR A 141 -5.15 18.49 10.06
C TYR A 141 -6.51 17.85 10.40
N THR A 142 -7.59 18.37 9.83
CA THR A 142 -8.95 17.87 10.08
C THR A 142 -9.05 16.39 9.68
N ALA A 143 -8.50 16.01 8.53
CA ALA A 143 -8.48 14.63 8.07
C ALA A 143 -7.75 13.70 9.04
N GLY A 144 -6.55 14.08 9.49
CA GLY A 144 -5.75 13.29 10.43
C GLY A 144 -6.43 13.16 11.81
N TYR A 145 -7.06 14.24 12.27
CA TYR A 145 -7.84 14.25 13.51
C TYR A 145 -9.05 13.32 13.43
N ASP A 146 -9.87 13.48 12.39
CA ASP A 146 -11.12 12.75 12.21
C ASP A 146 -10.86 11.25 12.03
N TRP A 147 -9.82 10.87 11.28
CA TRP A 147 -9.47 9.45 11.11
C TRP A 147 -9.16 8.80 12.45
N CYS A 148 -8.28 9.40 13.25
CA CYS A 148 -7.98 8.89 14.58
C CYS A 148 -9.24 8.83 15.46
N TYR A 149 -10.10 9.83 15.37
CA TYR A 149 -11.25 9.96 16.26
C TYR A 149 -12.36 8.94 15.95
N TYR A 150 -12.62 8.70 14.66
CA TYR A 150 -13.74 7.89 14.20
C TYR A 150 -13.35 6.47 13.75
N PHE A 151 -12.16 6.29 13.20
CA PHE A 151 -11.72 5.00 12.66
C PHE A 151 -10.83 4.23 13.65
N GLU A 152 -9.77 4.85 14.18
CA GLU A 152 -8.82 4.16 15.08
C GLU A 152 -9.34 4.06 16.52
N ARG A 153 -9.97 5.13 17.01
CA ARG A 153 -10.66 5.18 18.32
C ARG A 153 -9.81 4.68 19.51
N PRO A 154 -8.55 5.13 19.70
CA PRO A 154 -7.72 4.66 20.81
C PRO A 154 -8.23 5.19 22.17
N ALA A 155 -7.73 4.64 23.28
CA ALA A 155 -8.18 5.00 24.64
C ALA A 155 -8.08 6.52 24.97
N ASN A 156 -7.05 7.21 24.48
CA ASN A 156 -6.91 8.67 24.59
C ASN A 156 -7.19 9.37 23.23
N LYS A 157 -8.37 9.09 22.66
CA LYS A 157 -8.71 9.48 21.28
C LYS A 157 -8.52 10.96 20.98
N ALA A 158 -8.93 11.88 21.86
CA ALA A 158 -8.88 13.31 21.56
C ALA A 158 -7.45 13.84 21.43
N ALA A 159 -6.58 13.55 22.41
CA ALA A 159 -5.18 13.97 22.36
C ALA A 159 -4.39 13.26 21.24
N LYS A 160 -4.69 11.97 21.00
CA LYS A 160 -4.08 11.22 19.88
C LYS A 160 -4.52 11.79 18.53
N SER A 161 -5.80 12.15 18.39
CA SER A 161 -6.33 12.80 17.18
C SER A 161 -5.67 14.14 16.93
N GLU A 162 -5.48 14.96 17.96
CA GLU A 162 -4.76 16.24 17.84
C GLU A 162 -3.32 16.03 17.35
N SER A 163 -2.58 15.11 17.98
CA SER A 163 -1.21 14.79 17.57
C SER A 163 -1.15 14.33 16.11
N ARG A 164 -2.07 13.48 15.66
CA ARG A 164 -2.08 12.94 14.29
C ARG A 164 -2.57 13.97 13.27
N GLY A 165 -3.49 14.86 13.65
CA GLY A 165 -3.86 16.02 12.85
C GLY A 165 -2.66 16.94 12.63
N TYR A 166 -1.90 17.28 13.68
CA TYR A 166 -0.67 18.06 13.52
C TYR A 166 0.37 17.33 12.68
N ASN A 167 0.48 16.01 12.82
CA ASN A 167 1.40 15.23 12.01
C ASN A 167 1.06 15.31 10.51
N ALA A 168 -0.23 15.13 10.16
CA ALA A 168 -0.74 15.31 8.80
C ALA A 168 -0.50 16.73 8.24
N GLN A 169 -0.63 17.75 9.08
CA GLN A 169 -0.44 19.15 8.68
C GLN A 169 1.03 19.56 8.55
N LYS A 170 1.90 19.11 9.45
CA LYS A 170 3.27 19.59 9.57
C LYS A 170 4.28 18.78 8.74
N TYR A 171 3.99 17.51 8.47
CA TYR A 171 4.95 16.62 7.79
C TYR A 171 4.41 16.14 6.44
N TYR A 172 3.26 15.46 6.41
CA TYR A 172 2.72 14.90 5.16
C TYR A 172 2.22 15.97 4.18
N TRP A 173 1.53 17.01 4.67
CA TRP A 173 1.03 18.04 3.77
C TRP A 173 2.15 18.79 3.02
N PRO A 174 3.22 19.29 3.67
CA PRO A 174 4.35 19.89 2.96
C PRO A 174 4.99 18.98 1.93
N GLU A 175 5.06 17.67 2.21
CA GLU A 175 5.65 16.67 1.31
C GLU A 175 4.77 16.41 0.09
N PHE A 176 3.47 16.18 0.28
CA PHE A 176 2.59 15.71 -0.79
C PHE A 176 1.75 16.78 -1.49
N LYS A 177 1.67 18.02 -0.98
CA LYS A 177 0.84 19.09 -1.60
C LYS A 177 1.13 19.35 -3.07
N ASN A 178 2.38 19.14 -3.49
CA ASN A 178 2.85 19.29 -4.87
C ASN A 178 3.20 17.94 -5.52
N TYR A 179 2.96 16.82 -4.82
CA TYR A 179 3.20 15.50 -5.37
C TYR A 179 2.21 15.26 -6.51
N THR A 180 2.76 15.14 -7.71
CA THR A 180 1.99 14.65 -8.84
C THR A 180 1.98 13.15 -8.72
N VAL A 181 0.83 12.59 -8.33
CA VAL A 181 0.59 11.16 -8.43
C VAL A 181 0.97 10.76 -9.84
N PRO A 182 1.97 9.88 -10.04
CA PRO A 182 2.27 9.37 -11.35
C PRO A 182 0.95 8.89 -11.89
N THR A 183 0.50 9.50 -12.99
CA THR A 183 -0.56 8.92 -13.79
C THR A 183 -0.15 7.48 -13.92
N GLU A 184 -0.96 6.58 -13.38
CA GLU A 184 -0.80 5.19 -13.74
C GLU A 184 -0.74 5.24 -15.28
N SER A 185 0.43 4.93 -15.85
CA SER A 185 0.39 4.06 -17.00
C SER A 185 -0.50 2.95 -16.50
N LYS A 186 -1.78 2.99 -16.88
CA LYS A 186 -2.77 1.93 -16.67
C LYS A 186 -1.95 0.67 -16.54
N PRO A 187 -1.95 -0.05 -15.40
CA PRO A 187 -1.22 -1.32 -15.34
C PRO A 187 -1.64 -2.01 -16.61
N THR A 188 -0.68 -2.21 -17.54
CA THR A 188 -1.00 -2.63 -18.91
C THR A 188 -2.03 -3.71 -18.73
N PRO A 189 -3.28 -3.54 -19.24
CA PRO A 189 -4.35 -4.48 -18.97
C PRO A 189 -3.73 -5.83 -19.19
N ALA A 190 -3.75 -6.71 -18.18
CA ALA A 190 -2.95 -7.94 -18.14
C ALA A 190 -2.78 -8.41 -19.58
N PRO A 191 -1.59 -8.24 -20.18
CA PRO A 191 -1.51 -8.28 -21.62
C PRO A 191 -2.08 -9.62 -22.04
N SER A 192 -3.13 -9.58 -22.85
CA SER A 192 -3.78 -10.77 -23.37
C SER A 192 -2.75 -11.44 -24.25
N TYR A 193 -1.97 -12.34 -23.67
CA TYR A 193 -1.12 -13.23 -24.41
C TYR A 193 -1.89 -14.53 -24.62
N LYS A 194 -1.85 -15.04 -25.84
CA LYS A 194 -2.33 -16.37 -26.13
C LYS A 194 -1.13 -17.30 -25.91
N LEU A 195 -1.25 -18.23 -24.97
CA LEU A 195 -0.20 -19.20 -24.68
C LEU A 195 0.19 -19.92 -25.98
N GLY A 196 1.48 -19.96 -26.31
CA GLY A 196 2.01 -20.50 -27.57
C GLY A 196 2.06 -19.54 -28.77
N ASP A 197 1.42 -18.37 -28.70
CA ASP A 197 1.43 -17.34 -29.76
C ASP A 197 2.39 -16.21 -29.35
N VAL A 198 3.67 -16.42 -29.66
CA VAL A 198 4.78 -15.61 -29.18
C VAL A 198 5.03 -14.42 -30.09
N ASN A 199 4.68 -14.52 -31.38
CA ASN A 199 4.77 -13.42 -32.32
C ASN A 199 3.49 -12.55 -32.35
N SER A 200 2.44 -12.95 -31.64
CA SER A 200 1.14 -12.26 -31.56
C SER A 200 0.41 -12.15 -32.92
N ASP A 201 0.62 -13.13 -33.81
CA ASP A 201 -0.06 -13.21 -35.11
C ASP A 201 -1.45 -13.86 -35.05
N GLY A 202 -1.84 -14.35 -33.86
CA GLY A 202 -3.13 -14.99 -33.59
C GLY A 202 -3.11 -16.51 -33.82
N LYS A 203 -2.04 -17.08 -34.35
CA LYS A 203 -1.87 -18.51 -34.65
C LYS A 203 -0.77 -19.08 -33.75
N ILE A 204 -0.80 -20.39 -33.54
CA ILE A 204 0.26 -21.12 -32.83
C ILE A 204 0.89 -22.03 -33.87
N ASN A 205 2.08 -21.69 -34.35
CA ASN A 205 2.71 -22.39 -35.46
C ASN A 205 4.26 -22.41 -35.37
N SER A 206 4.92 -22.91 -36.40
CA SER A 206 6.38 -23.04 -36.44
C SER A 206 7.13 -21.70 -36.35
N LEU A 207 6.49 -20.57 -36.66
CA LEU A 207 7.07 -19.24 -36.50
C LEU A 207 7.21 -18.86 -35.02
N ASP A 208 6.26 -19.25 -34.17
CA ASP A 208 6.36 -19.05 -32.71
C ASP A 208 7.49 -19.90 -32.13
N ALA A 209 7.59 -21.16 -32.56
CA ALA A 209 8.67 -22.05 -32.15
C ALA A 209 10.04 -21.48 -32.57
N LEU A 210 10.13 -20.87 -33.76
CA LEU A 210 11.35 -20.22 -34.22
C LEU A 210 11.73 -19.04 -33.34
N GLU A 211 10.77 -18.18 -32.96
CA GLU A 211 11.04 -17.06 -32.05
C GLU A 211 11.55 -17.55 -30.69
N ILE A 212 10.96 -18.62 -30.14
CA ILE A 212 11.42 -19.23 -28.87
C ILE A 212 12.88 -19.69 -28.98
N LEU A 213 13.26 -20.34 -30.09
CA LEU A 213 14.64 -20.77 -30.32
C LEU A 213 15.60 -19.59 -30.49
N ARG A 214 15.17 -18.54 -31.21
CA ARG A 214 15.96 -17.29 -31.33
C ARG A 214 16.15 -16.61 -29.98
N TYR A 215 15.15 -16.64 -29.11
CA TYR A 215 15.27 -16.12 -27.74
C TYR A 215 16.24 -16.97 -26.91
N SER A 216 16.08 -18.30 -26.95
CA SER A 216 16.92 -19.25 -26.20
C SER A 216 18.41 -19.13 -26.57
N THR A 217 18.70 -18.75 -27.82
CA THR A 217 20.07 -18.48 -28.32
C THR A 217 20.56 -17.04 -28.07
N GLY A 218 19.71 -16.17 -27.51
CA GLY A 218 20.02 -14.76 -27.28
C GLY A 218 20.00 -13.88 -28.54
N ALA A 219 19.55 -14.42 -29.69
CA ALA A 219 19.46 -13.70 -30.95
C ALA A 219 18.34 -12.64 -30.96
N VAL A 220 17.34 -12.80 -30.09
CA VAL A 220 16.28 -11.82 -29.84
C VAL A 220 16.02 -11.67 -28.34
N LYS A 221 15.41 -10.56 -27.94
CA LYS A 221 14.91 -10.34 -26.58
C LYS A 221 13.40 -10.35 -26.58
N PHE A 222 12.81 -11.09 -25.65
CA PHE A 222 11.37 -11.13 -25.46
C PHE A 222 10.88 -10.03 -24.52
N THR A 223 9.70 -9.50 -24.84
CA THR A 223 8.92 -8.71 -23.89
C THR A 223 8.38 -9.59 -22.76
N ALA A 224 7.91 -8.98 -21.67
CA ALA A 224 7.31 -9.71 -20.55
C ALA A 224 6.12 -10.61 -20.96
N ASN A 225 5.44 -10.29 -22.06
CA ASN A 225 4.26 -11.05 -22.54
C ASN A 225 4.70 -12.25 -23.36
N GLN A 226 5.71 -12.05 -24.19
CA GLN A 226 6.31 -13.11 -24.97
C GLN A 226 6.96 -14.15 -24.06
N LEU A 227 7.60 -13.72 -22.96
CA LEU A 227 8.10 -14.64 -21.94
C LEU A 227 6.99 -15.53 -21.35
N LYS A 228 5.80 -14.98 -21.10
CA LYS A 228 4.65 -15.76 -20.60
C LYS A 228 3.95 -16.60 -21.66
N ALA A 229 3.94 -16.12 -22.92
CA ALA A 229 3.39 -16.87 -24.06
C ALA A 229 4.31 -18.05 -24.45
N ALA A 230 5.61 -17.90 -24.19
CA ALA A 230 6.65 -18.83 -24.59
C ALA A 230 7.02 -19.85 -23.52
N ASP A 231 6.62 -19.68 -22.26
CA ASP A 231 6.78 -20.67 -21.19
C ASP A 231 5.56 -21.62 -21.22
N LEU A 232 5.66 -22.63 -22.10
CA LEU A 232 4.56 -23.53 -22.42
C LEU A 232 4.38 -24.61 -21.36
N ASP A 233 5.46 -25.13 -20.78
CA ASP A 233 5.39 -26.15 -19.74
C ASP A 233 5.31 -25.58 -18.31
N ARG A 234 5.39 -24.25 -18.16
CA ARG A 234 5.31 -23.51 -16.90
C ARG A 234 6.42 -23.85 -15.92
N ASP A 235 7.59 -24.25 -16.42
CA ASP A 235 8.77 -24.49 -15.60
C ASP A 235 9.49 -23.18 -15.19
N GLY A 236 9.04 -22.04 -15.72
CA GLY A 236 9.57 -20.70 -15.45
C GLY A 236 10.78 -20.34 -16.32
N LYS A 237 11.10 -21.15 -17.33
CA LYS A 237 12.16 -20.92 -18.31
C LYS A 237 11.56 -20.95 -19.71
N VAL A 238 12.19 -20.22 -20.63
CA VAL A 238 11.82 -20.26 -22.05
C VAL A 238 12.98 -20.85 -22.82
N ASN A 239 12.78 -22.04 -23.39
CA ASN A 239 13.83 -22.83 -24.01
C ASN A 239 13.31 -23.71 -25.17
N SER A 240 14.14 -24.63 -25.68
CA SER A 240 13.77 -25.50 -26.80
C SER A 240 12.65 -26.49 -26.49
N GLY A 241 12.41 -26.82 -25.21
CA GLY A 241 11.29 -27.64 -24.76
C GLY A 241 9.95 -26.98 -25.09
N ASP A 242 9.83 -25.68 -24.85
CA ASP A 242 8.65 -24.89 -25.19
C ASP A 242 8.40 -24.83 -26.70
N ALA A 243 9.47 -24.65 -27.48
CA ALA A 243 9.39 -24.65 -28.94
C ALA A 243 8.86 -26.00 -29.48
N LEU A 244 9.24 -27.11 -28.83
CA LEU A 244 8.74 -28.44 -29.19
C LEU A 244 7.24 -28.60 -28.87
N ILE A 245 6.76 -28.02 -27.77
CA ILE A 245 5.34 -28.01 -27.42
C ILE A 245 4.55 -27.22 -28.47
N VAL A 246 5.03 -26.04 -28.89
CA VAL A 246 4.42 -25.25 -29.96
C VAL A 246 4.33 -26.04 -31.28
N LEU A 247 5.39 -26.73 -31.69
CA LEU A 247 5.36 -27.58 -32.89
C LEU A 247 4.38 -28.76 -32.77
N SER A 248 4.26 -29.32 -31.56
CA SER A 248 3.28 -30.37 -31.27
C SER A 248 1.84 -29.85 -31.34
N ILE A 249 1.60 -28.62 -30.90
CA ILE A 249 0.30 -27.93 -31.06
C ILE A 249 0.03 -27.65 -32.54
N SER A 250 1.01 -27.13 -33.27
CA SER A 250 0.90 -26.80 -34.71
C SER A 250 0.57 -28.01 -35.58
N THR A 251 0.93 -29.22 -35.14
CA THR A 251 0.66 -30.48 -35.84
C THR A 251 -0.61 -31.19 -35.33
N GLY A 252 -1.33 -30.59 -34.38
CA GLY A 252 -2.55 -31.15 -33.80
C GLY A 252 -2.30 -32.36 -32.87
N LYS A 253 -1.05 -32.64 -32.49
CA LYS A 253 -0.72 -33.72 -31.56
C LYS A 253 -1.12 -33.41 -30.12
N THR A 254 -1.16 -32.14 -29.75
CA THR A 254 -1.61 -31.65 -28.43
C THR A 254 -2.28 -30.28 -28.57
N SER A 255 -2.73 -29.71 -27.46
CA SER A 255 -3.30 -28.36 -27.40
C SER A 255 -2.78 -27.60 -26.18
N THR A 256 -2.94 -26.28 -26.18
CA THR A 256 -2.60 -25.44 -25.04
C THR A 256 -3.40 -25.76 -23.78
N ALA A 257 -4.56 -26.40 -23.89
CA ALA A 257 -5.37 -26.80 -22.73
C ALA A 257 -4.73 -27.95 -21.90
N ALA A 258 -3.73 -28.64 -22.47
CA ALA A 258 -2.99 -29.67 -21.77
C ALA A 258 -1.89 -29.10 -20.85
N TYR A 259 -1.70 -27.78 -20.84
CA TYR A 259 -0.60 -27.09 -20.15
C TYR A 259 -1.07 -25.86 -19.37
#